data_AF-A0A1A9HK69-F1
#
_entry.id   AF-A0A1A9HK69-F1
#
_cell.length_a   1.000
_cell.length_b   1.000
_cell.length_c   1.000
_cell.angle_alpha   90.00
_cell.angle_beta   90.00
_cell.angle_gamma   90.00
#
_symmetry.space_group_name_H-M   'P 1'
#
loop_
_entity.id
_entity.type
_entity.pdbx_description
1 polymer ?
#
loop_
_entity_poly.entity_id
_entity_poly.type
_entity_poly.pdbx_seq_one_letter_code
_entity_poly.pdbx_strand_id
1 'polypeptide(L)'
;MQLYLHMLGGTADKSDIAPVLDFEADSFPVGDPPTKEQVQAELLRALQFLERNGGRIPLIYTNLDVGTRWLDDDRFARYPLWIADWSAQHKPRLPPTWARQGFRFWQRTDHYQLPEQGQLAMDLDWFIGAREDLLR
;
A
#
# COMPACT_ATOMS: atom_id res chain seq x y z
N MET A 1 4.27 -6.70 -14.60
CA MET A 1 5.03 -5.48 -14.26
C MET A 1 5.04 -4.45 -15.39
N GLN A 2 5.47 -4.80 -16.62
CA GLN A 2 5.41 -3.88 -17.77
C GLN A 2 3.97 -3.43 -18.11
N LEU A 3 2.95 -4.25 -17.82
CA LEU A 3 1.53 -3.91 -17.96
C LEU A 3 1.08 -2.78 -16.99
N TYR A 4 1.59 -2.74 -15.76
CA TYR A 4 1.13 -1.79 -14.73
C TYR A 4 1.48 -0.34 -15.11
N LEU A 5 2.70 -0.11 -15.61
CA LEU A 5 3.11 1.23 -16.07
C LEU A 5 2.32 1.70 -17.30
N HIS A 6 1.79 0.79 -18.12
CA HIS A 6 0.93 1.14 -19.26
C HIS A 6 -0.53 1.40 -18.86
N MET A 7 -0.96 0.97 -17.66
CA MET A 7 -2.31 1.25 -17.13
C MET A 7 -2.40 2.55 -16.34
N LEU A 8 -1.26 3.17 -15.98
CA LEU A 8 -1.24 4.55 -15.57
C LEU A 8 -1.65 5.38 -16.79
N GLY A 9 -2.89 5.87 -16.80
CA GLY A 9 -3.55 6.52 -17.95
C GLY A 9 -2.95 7.86 -18.39
N GLY A 10 -1.65 8.09 -18.17
CA GLY A 10 -0.93 9.32 -18.49
C GLY A 10 0.53 9.28 -18.06
N THR A 11 1.26 10.34 -18.38
CA THR A 11 2.60 10.60 -17.83
C THR A 11 2.47 11.02 -16.37
N ALA A 12 3.20 10.36 -15.45
CA ALA A 12 3.26 10.76 -14.05
C ALA A 12 3.66 12.25 -13.92
N ASP A 13 2.80 13.05 -13.30
CA ASP A 13 3.07 14.45 -12.96
C ASP A 13 3.88 14.50 -11.65
N LYS A 14 4.69 15.56 -11.51
CA LYS A 14 5.38 15.87 -10.27
C LYS A 14 4.41 16.10 -9.10
N SER A 15 3.13 16.38 -9.34
CA SER A 15 2.11 16.49 -8.30
C SER A 15 1.43 15.17 -7.91
N ASP A 16 1.67 14.07 -8.64
CA ASP A 16 1.03 12.78 -8.33
C ASP A 16 1.65 12.14 -7.10
N ILE A 17 0.89 11.28 -6.41
CA ILE A 17 1.44 10.44 -5.34
C ILE A 17 2.42 9.40 -5.88
N ALA A 18 3.32 8.91 -5.04
CA ALA A 18 4.18 7.78 -5.41
C ALA A 18 3.35 6.51 -5.71
N PRO A 19 3.83 5.62 -6.60
CA PRO A 19 3.13 4.37 -6.90
C PRO A 19 2.84 3.56 -5.64
N VAL A 20 1.68 2.92 -5.60
CA VAL A 20 1.27 2.06 -4.47
C VAL A 20 1.22 0.63 -4.97
N LEU A 21 1.92 -0.26 -4.28
CA LEU A 21 1.75 -1.70 -4.45
C LEU A 21 0.71 -2.18 -3.44
N ASP A 22 -0.43 -2.62 -3.94
CA ASP A 22 -1.47 -3.29 -3.15
C ASP A 22 -1.09 -4.76 -2.95
N PHE A 23 -0.98 -5.18 -1.69
CA PHE A 23 -0.77 -6.58 -1.33
C PHE A 23 -1.67 -7.01 -0.18
N GLU A 24 -2.59 -7.91 -0.51
CA GLU A 24 -3.66 -8.39 0.38
C GLU A 24 -3.90 -9.90 0.24
N ALA A 25 -4.90 -10.41 0.96
CA ALA A 25 -5.19 -11.84 0.97
C ALA A 25 -5.60 -12.38 -0.41
N ASP A 26 -6.16 -11.54 -1.28
CA ASP A 26 -6.57 -11.91 -2.63
C ASP A 26 -5.46 -11.69 -3.69
N SER A 27 -4.26 -11.28 -3.26
CA SER A 27 -3.08 -11.15 -4.14
C SER A 27 -2.44 -12.48 -4.53
N PHE A 28 -2.87 -13.60 -3.95
CA PHE A 28 -2.28 -14.91 -4.22
C PHE A 28 -2.90 -15.57 -5.46
N PRO A 29 -2.10 -16.26 -6.28
CA PRO A 29 -2.62 -16.98 -7.45
C PRO A 29 -3.57 -18.10 -7.02
N VAL A 30 -4.56 -18.38 -7.86
CA VAL A 30 -5.39 -19.58 -7.73
C VAL A 30 -4.54 -20.81 -8.03
N GLY A 31 -4.46 -21.75 -7.08
CA GLY A 31 -3.70 -22.99 -7.22
C GLY A 31 -2.77 -23.25 -6.05
N ASP A 32 -1.60 -23.82 -6.33
CA ASP A 32 -0.60 -24.11 -5.31
C ASP A 32 -0.06 -22.80 -4.71
N PRO A 33 -0.14 -22.62 -3.38
CA PRO A 33 0.28 -21.39 -2.75
C PRO A 33 1.82 -21.27 -2.85
N PRO A 34 2.34 -20.12 -3.31
CA PRO A 34 3.78 -19.87 -3.30
C PRO A 34 4.31 -19.86 -1.87
N THR A 35 5.60 -20.19 -1.69
CA THR A 35 6.23 -20.03 -0.38
C THR A 35 6.36 -18.56 -0.01
N LYS A 36 6.49 -18.29 1.30
CA LYS A 36 6.70 -16.93 1.81
C LYS A 36 7.92 -16.26 1.17
N GLU A 37 9.02 -16.99 1.01
CA GLU A 37 10.26 -16.49 0.43
C GLU A 37 10.08 -16.13 -1.04
N GLN A 38 9.30 -16.92 -1.79
CA GLN A 38 8.98 -16.63 -3.19
C GLN A 38 8.15 -15.35 -3.31
N VAL A 39 7.11 -15.21 -2.48
CA VAL A 39 6.25 -14.02 -2.40
C VAL A 39 7.08 -12.79 -2.08
N GLN A 40 7.89 -12.84 -1.02
CA GLN A 40 8.73 -11.72 -0.61
C GLN A 40 9.73 -11.33 -1.70
N ALA A 41 10.34 -12.31 -2.37
CA ALA A 41 11.28 -12.04 -3.45
C ALA A 41 10.61 -11.36 -4.66
N GLU A 42 9.41 -11.78 -5.03
CA GLU A 42 8.64 -11.13 -6.12
C GLU A 42 8.16 -9.73 -5.73
N LEU A 43 7.64 -9.54 -4.53
CA LEU A 43 7.21 -8.23 -4.04
C LEU A 43 8.36 -7.23 -4.02
N LEU A 44 9.54 -7.64 -3.53
CA LEU A 44 10.72 -6.78 -3.54
C LEU A 44 11.16 -6.45 -4.97
N ARG A 45 11.10 -7.41 -5.90
CA ARG A 45 11.37 -7.14 -7.33
C ARG A 45 10.38 -6.11 -7.89
N ALA A 46 9.09 -6.23 -7.55
CA ALA A 46 8.05 -5.32 -7.97
C ALA A 46 8.27 -3.90 -7.44
N LEU A 47 8.52 -3.76 -6.13
CA LEU A 47 8.80 -2.47 -5.50
C LEU A 47 10.04 -1.79 -6.11
N GLN A 48 11.13 -2.55 -6.28
CA GLN A 48 12.34 -2.02 -6.91
C GLN A 48 12.10 -1.61 -8.36
N PHE A 49 11.25 -2.32 -9.10
CA PHE A 49 10.89 -1.94 -10.45
C PHE A 49 10.04 -0.67 -10.48
N LEU A 50 9.05 -0.55 -9.60
CA LEU A 50 8.23 0.67 -9.47
C LEU A 50 9.11 1.87 -9.13
N GLU A 51 10.06 1.70 -8.20
CA GLU A 51 10.99 2.77 -7.82
C GLU A 51 11.87 3.21 -9.00
N ARG A 52 12.49 2.25 -9.70
CA ARG A 52 13.38 2.57 -10.82
C ARG A 52 12.67 3.27 -11.98
N ASN A 53 11.42 2.92 -12.25
CA ASN A 53 10.69 3.47 -13.39
C ASN A 53 9.84 4.69 -13.03
N GLY A 54 9.40 4.80 -11.77
CA GLY A 54 8.60 5.92 -11.26
C GLY A 54 9.43 7.04 -10.64
N GLY A 55 10.72 6.82 -10.35
CA GLY A 55 11.61 7.82 -9.77
C GLY A 55 11.30 8.21 -8.32
N ARG A 56 10.42 7.46 -7.64
CA ARG A 56 10.00 7.67 -6.24
C ARG A 56 9.91 6.34 -5.50
N ILE A 57 10.09 6.36 -4.19
CA ILE A 57 9.94 5.16 -3.35
C ILE A 57 8.45 4.79 -3.32
N PRO A 58 8.04 3.59 -3.79
CA PRO A 58 6.64 3.19 -3.77
C PRO A 58 6.13 2.94 -2.35
N LEU A 59 4.84 3.14 -2.14
CA LEU A 59 4.14 2.72 -0.93
C LEU A 59 3.72 1.26 -1.02
N ILE A 60 3.51 0.64 0.13
CA ILE A 60 2.86 -0.67 0.24
C ILE A 60 1.51 -0.49 0.93
N TYR A 61 0.44 -0.90 0.27
CA TYR A 61 -0.87 -1.08 0.89
C TYR A 61 -1.03 -2.53 1.38
N THR A 62 -1.51 -2.69 2.61
CA THR A 62 -1.81 -4.00 3.23
C THR A 62 -2.69 -3.78 4.47
N ASN A 63 -3.21 -4.86 5.04
CA ASN A 63 -3.75 -4.87 6.41
C ASN A 63 -2.73 -5.46 7.42
N LEU A 64 -3.08 -5.44 8.71
CA LEU A 64 -2.25 -5.95 9.81
C LEU A 64 -1.85 -7.42 9.61
N ASP A 65 -2.81 -8.27 9.27
CA ASP A 65 -2.63 -9.72 9.26
C ASP A 65 -1.73 -10.16 8.10
N VAL A 66 -2.00 -9.64 6.89
CA VAL A 66 -1.18 -9.90 5.70
C VAL A 66 0.22 -9.33 5.89
N GLY A 67 0.33 -8.09 6.36
CA GLY A 67 1.61 -7.43 6.58
C GLY A 67 2.47 -8.15 7.61
N THR A 68 1.87 -8.59 8.71
CA THR A 68 2.60 -9.32 9.77
C THR A 68 3.05 -10.69 9.29
N ARG A 69 2.22 -11.37 8.50
CA ARG A 69 2.50 -12.73 8.05
C ARG A 69 3.52 -12.79 6.91
N TRP A 70 3.46 -11.86 5.97
CA TRP A 70 4.17 -11.96 4.70
C TRP A 70 5.22 -10.87 4.48
N LEU A 71 5.16 -9.74 5.19
CA LEU A 71 6.04 -8.60 4.97
C LEU A 71 6.98 -8.34 6.17
N ASP A 72 7.43 -9.41 6.82
CA ASP A 72 8.30 -9.38 8.01
C ASP A 72 9.81 -9.35 7.71
N ASP A 73 10.19 -9.32 6.44
CA ASP A 73 11.58 -9.05 6.05
C ASP A 73 11.89 -7.55 6.23
N ASP A 74 12.99 -7.24 6.94
CA ASP A 74 13.42 -5.87 7.23
C ASP A 74 13.59 -4.98 5.98
N ARG A 75 13.78 -5.57 4.79
CA ARG A 75 13.86 -4.82 3.53
C ARG A 75 12.55 -4.09 3.21
N PHE A 76 11.41 -4.57 3.69
CA PHE A 76 10.13 -3.88 3.51
C PHE A 76 10.03 -2.60 4.35
N ALA A 77 10.80 -2.48 5.43
CA ALA A 77 10.82 -1.32 6.31
C ALA A 77 11.41 -0.05 5.66
N ARG A 78 11.80 -0.09 4.39
CA ARG A 78 12.17 1.09 3.61
C ARG A 78 10.97 1.74 2.93
N TYR A 79 9.93 0.98 2.63
CA TYR A 79 8.79 1.45 1.85
C TYR A 79 7.71 2.00 2.79
N PRO A 80 7.16 3.21 2.53
CA PRO A 80 6.11 3.77 3.36
C PRO A 80 4.86 2.89 3.37
N LEU A 81 4.23 2.77 4.54
CA LEU A 81 3.04 1.95 4.71
C LEU A 81 1.75 2.76 4.49
N TRP A 82 0.85 2.20 3.71
CA TRP A 82 -0.57 2.51 3.67
C TRP A 82 -1.32 1.37 4.36
N ILE A 83 -1.83 1.60 5.56
CA ILE A 83 -2.44 0.54 6.38
C ILE A 83 -3.95 0.56 6.26
N ALA A 84 -4.55 -0.57 5.93
CA ALA A 84 -5.97 -0.82 6.15
C ALA A 84 -6.21 -1.30 7.59
N ASP A 85 -6.94 -0.50 8.37
CA ASP A 85 -7.42 -0.89 9.69
C ASP A 85 -8.74 -0.17 9.98
N TRP A 86 -9.86 -0.84 9.75
CA TRP A 86 -11.19 -0.29 9.95
C TRP A 86 -11.66 -0.36 11.41
N SER A 87 -10.77 -0.67 12.35
CA SER A 87 -11.13 -0.66 13.76
C SER A 87 -11.51 0.75 14.22
N ALA A 88 -12.49 0.85 15.11
CA ALA A 88 -12.95 2.11 15.70
C ALA A 88 -11.94 2.72 16.70
N GLN A 89 -10.66 2.36 16.60
CA GLN A 89 -9.58 2.83 17.46
C GLN A 89 -9.11 4.23 17.04
N HIS A 90 -8.39 4.92 17.94
CA HIS A 90 -7.80 6.23 17.67
C HIS A 90 -6.52 6.17 16.82
N LYS A 91 -5.93 4.99 16.67
CA LYS A 91 -4.74 4.73 15.85
C LYS A 91 -4.83 3.33 15.23
N PRO A 92 -4.28 3.12 14.02
CA PRO A 92 -4.24 1.79 13.43
C PRO A 92 -3.25 0.89 14.17
N ARG A 93 -3.49 -0.41 14.08
CA ARG A 93 -2.50 -1.44 14.41
C ARG A 93 -1.59 -1.63 13.21
N LEU A 94 -0.29 -1.74 13.48
CA LEU A 94 0.73 -1.84 12.42
C LEU A 94 1.41 -3.21 12.48
N PRO A 95 1.79 -3.77 11.32
CA PRO A 95 2.71 -4.90 11.29
C PRO A 95 4.05 -4.53 11.97
N PRO A 96 4.74 -5.49 12.62
CA PRO A 96 5.99 -5.24 13.34
C PRO A 96 7.06 -4.50 12.51
N THR A 97 7.14 -4.80 11.22
CA THR A 97 8.05 -4.18 10.25
C THR A 97 7.98 -2.65 10.22
N TRP A 98 6.81 -2.07 10.47
CA TRP A 98 6.58 -0.62 10.49
C TRP A 98 6.44 -0.02 11.89
N ALA A 99 6.62 -0.80 12.96
CA ALA A 99 6.43 -0.35 14.33
C ALA A 99 7.28 0.89 14.70
N ARG A 100 8.48 1.02 14.13
CA ARG A 100 9.38 2.17 14.35
C ARG A 100 9.05 3.38 13.49
N GLN A 101 8.62 3.15 12.25
CA GLN A 101 8.50 4.20 11.23
C GLN A 101 7.09 4.81 11.18
N GLY A 102 6.09 4.04 11.61
CA GLY A 102 4.68 4.36 11.44
C GLY A 102 4.17 4.11 10.02
N PHE A 103 3.08 4.78 9.69
CA PHE A 103 2.40 4.74 8.40
C PHE A 103 2.36 6.14 7.77
N ARG A 104 1.95 6.22 6.50
CA ARG A 104 1.67 7.49 5.80
C ARG A 104 0.20 7.65 5.47
N PHE A 105 -0.46 6.56 5.12
CA PHE A 105 -1.90 6.53 4.87
C PHE A 105 -2.56 5.49 5.76
N TRP A 106 -3.76 5.80 6.22
CA TRP A 106 -4.61 4.91 6.98
C TRP A 106 -5.99 4.85 6.35
N GLN A 107 -6.32 3.71 5.75
CA GLN A 107 -7.68 3.42 5.30
C GLN A 107 -8.55 3.12 6.52
N ARG A 108 -9.47 4.02 6.81
CA ARG A 108 -10.30 4.01 8.03
C ARG A 108 -11.62 3.29 7.85
N THR A 109 -12.10 3.21 6.62
CA THR A 109 -13.31 2.48 6.26
C THR A 109 -13.32 2.24 4.76
N ASP A 110 -13.96 1.15 4.37
CA ASP A 110 -14.34 0.73 3.02
C ASP A 110 -15.81 1.03 2.70
N HIS A 111 -16.53 1.68 3.63
CA HIS A 111 -17.97 1.96 3.55
C HIS A 111 -18.29 3.43 3.79
N TYR A 112 -17.39 4.34 3.43
CA TYR A 112 -17.69 5.76 3.51
C TYR A 112 -18.80 6.11 2.51
N GLN A 113 -19.79 6.87 2.98
CA GLN A 113 -20.90 7.34 2.17
C GLN A 113 -20.87 8.86 2.12
N LEU A 114 -20.74 9.40 0.92
CA LEU A 114 -20.85 10.84 0.70
C LEU A 114 -22.34 11.23 0.76
N PRO A 115 -22.71 12.21 1.62
CA PRO A 115 -24.12 12.58 1.81
C PRO A 115 -24.87 12.93 0.53
N GLU A 116 -24.16 13.46 -0.47
CA GLU A 116 -24.73 13.97 -1.72
C GLU A 116 -24.75 12.96 -2.88
N GLN A 117 -24.07 11.81 -2.75
CA GLN A 117 -23.84 10.86 -3.87
C GLN A 117 -24.50 9.48 -3.69
N GLY A 118 -25.31 9.30 -2.63
CA GLY A 118 -26.05 8.05 -2.41
C GLY A 118 -25.18 6.86 -1.98
N GLN A 119 -25.73 5.64 -2.07
CA GLN A 119 -25.26 4.38 -1.44
C GLN A 119 -23.93 3.80 -1.96
N LEU A 120 -23.09 4.56 -2.68
CA LEU A 120 -21.79 4.04 -3.09
C LEU A 120 -20.84 4.05 -1.89
N ALA A 121 -20.56 2.85 -1.38
CA ALA A 121 -19.51 2.61 -0.40
C ALA A 121 -18.16 2.92 -1.05
N MET A 122 -17.39 3.79 -0.42
CA MET A 122 -16.06 4.19 -0.84
C MET A 122 -15.05 3.96 0.27
N ASP A 123 -13.82 3.67 -0.12
CA ASP A 123 -12.69 3.72 0.79
C ASP A 123 -12.42 5.18 1.22
N LEU A 124 -12.17 5.38 2.52
CA LEU A 124 -11.76 6.66 3.08
C LEU A 124 -10.41 6.53 3.78
N ASP A 125 -9.47 7.34 3.30
CA ASP A 125 -8.09 7.33 3.75
C ASP A 125 -7.70 8.63 4.44
N TRP A 126 -6.92 8.49 5.49
CA TRP A 126 -6.28 9.61 6.18
C TRP A 126 -4.79 9.63 5.86
N PHE A 127 -4.33 10.74 5.32
CA PHE A 127 -2.92 10.99 5.11
C PHE A 127 -2.30 11.68 6.33
N ILE A 128 -1.16 11.19 6.79
CA ILE A 128 -0.37 11.76 7.89
C ILE A 128 0.92 12.33 7.32
N GLY A 129 0.93 13.64 7.11
CA GLY A 129 2.06 14.38 6.59
C GLY A 129 1.64 15.74 6.04
N ALA A 130 2.61 16.50 5.53
CA ALA A 130 2.36 17.71 4.76
C ALA A 130 2.13 17.37 3.28
N ARG A 131 1.53 18.28 2.50
CA ARG A 131 1.27 18.04 1.07
C ARG A 131 2.55 17.68 0.31
N GLU A 132 3.68 18.24 0.71
CA GLU A 132 5.00 17.99 0.12
C GLU A 132 5.48 16.55 0.36
N ASP A 133 5.01 15.90 1.43
CA ASP A 133 5.33 14.50 1.74
C ASP A 133 4.61 13.52 0.80
N LEU A 134 3.58 13.96 0.06
CA LEU A 134 2.93 13.16 -0.99
C LEU A 134 3.80 13.00 -2.24
N LEU A 135 4.80 13.87 -2.42
CA LEU A 135 5.55 14.02 -3.68
C LEU A 135 6.96 13.41 -3.62
N ARG A 136 7.35 12.87 -2.46
CA ARG A 136 8.69 12.33 -2.16
C ARG A 136 8.86 10.87 -2.56
#